data_AF-A0A531L6L8-F1
#
_entry.id   AF-A0A531L6L8-F1
#
_cell.length_a   1.000
_cell.length_b   1.000
_cell.length_c   1.000
_cell.angle_alpha   90.00
_cell.angle_beta   90.00
_cell.angle_gamma   90.00
#
_symmetry.space_group_name_H-M   'P 1'
#
loop_
_entity.id
_entity.type
_entity.pdbx_description
1 polymer ?
#
loop_
_entity_poly.entity_id
_entity_poly.type
_entity_poly.pdbx_seq_one_letter_code
_entity_poly.pdbx_strand_id
1 'polypeptide(L)' 'VKALFTAPPNTMACPLAEQLGCTFTEGFLGPVITVDDRQQTSVQGVYAAGDAARSMHNIAFAVSGGAFAGICAHQSLVFD' A
#
# COMPACT_ATOMS: atom_id res chain seq x y z
N VAL A 1 13.71 -25.89 21.04
CA VAL A 1 12.79 -25.06 20.22
C VAL A 1 12.97 -25.45 18.75
N LYS A 2 11.89 -25.71 18.00
CA LYS A 2 11.94 -26.07 16.57
C LYS A 2 11.59 -24.90 15.63
N ALA A 3 10.85 -23.91 16.13
CA ALA A 3 10.56 -22.65 15.45
C ALA A 3 10.26 -21.55 16.49
N LEU A 4 10.48 -20.30 16.12
CA LEU A 4 10.09 -19.10 16.85
C LEU A 4 9.46 -18.14 15.84
N PHE A 5 8.33 -17.55 16.22
CA PHE A 5 7.63 -16.55 15.42
C PHE A 5 7.52 -15.26 16.23
N THR A 6 7.61 -14.13 15.54
CA THR A 6 7.46 -12.80 16.12
C THR A 6 6.69 -11.94 15.12
N ALA A 7 6.04 -10.90 15.64
CA ALA A 7 5.27 -9.94 14.86
C ALA A 7 5.82 -8.53 15.16
N PRO A 8 6.96 -8.15 14.53
CA PRO A 8 7.57 -6.86 14.79
C PRO A 8 6.71 -5.73 14.18
N PRO A 9 6.82 -4.51 14.73
CA PRO A 9 6.27 -3.34 14.06
C PRO A 9 6.99 -3.11 12.73
N ASN A 10 6.22 -2.72 11.72
CA ASN A 10 6.61 -2.37 10.38
C ASN A 10 6.62 -0.85 10.23
N THR A 11 7.56 -0.34 9.44
CA THR A 11 7.67 1.08 9.10
C THR A 11 7.76 1.25 7.59
N MET A 12 7.39 2.42 7.08
CA MET A 12 7.61 2.75 5.67
C MET A 12 9.09 2.73 5.35
N ALA A 13 9.45 2.15 4.20
CA ALA A 13 10.85 2.04 3.77
C ALA A 13 11.50 3.41 3.50
N CYS A 14 10.70 4.44 3.20
CA CYS A 14 11.15 5.80 2.96
C CYS A 14 10.02 6.81 3.25
N PRO A 15 10.32 8.11 3.38
CA PRO A 15 9.32 9.14 3.70
C PRO A 15 8.48 9.59 2.49
N LEU A 16 8.60 8.96 1.32
CA LEU A 16 7.98 9.44 0.07
C LEU A 16 6.46 9.62 0.18
N ALA A 17 5.76 8.64 0.78
CA ALA A 17 4.30 8.71 0.91
C ALA A 17 3.86 9.89 1.81
N GLU A 18 4.60 10.17 2.88
CA GLU A 18 4.38 11.34 3.75
C GLU A 18 4.68 12.65 3.00
N GLN A 19 5.80 12.71 2.27
CA GLN A 19 6.19 13.88 1.48
C GLN A 19 5.19 14.22 0.37
N LEU A 20 4.54 13.20 -0.20
CA LEU A 20 3.46 13.37 -1.18
C LEU A 20 2.12 13.78 -0.53
N GLY A 21 1.99 13.71 0.79
CA GLY A 21 0.75 14.02 1.53
C GLY A 21 -0.26 12.87 1.59
N CYS A 22 0.18 11.63 1.41
CA CYS A 22 -0.70 10.46 1.54
C CYS A 22 -1.15 10.27 2.99
N THR A 23 -2.41 9.96 3.20
CA THR A 23 -2.91 9.54 4.51
C THR A 23 -2.55 8.10 4.82
N PHE A 24 -2.49 7.78 6.11
CA PHE A 24 -2.22 6.45 6.62
C PHE A 24 -3.37 5.96 7.49
N THR A 25 -3.55 4.64 7.52
CA THR A 25 -4.41 3.95 8.47
C THR A 25 -3.55 3.07 9.36
N GLU A 26 -3.87 3.04 10.65
CA GLU A 26 -3.18 2.15 11.59
C GLU A 26 -3.48 0.68 11.25
N GLY A 27 -2.44 -0.03 10.84
CA GLY A 27 -2.48 -1.46 10.57
C GLY A 27 -2.09 -2.30 11.79
N PHE A 28 -2.27 -3.61 11.67
CA PHE A 28 -2.00 -4.55 12.77
C PHE A 28 -0.54 -4.48 13.29
N LEU A 29 0.41 -4.21 12.40
CA LEU A 29 1.83 -4.11 12.73
C LEU A 29 2.39 -2.71 12.45
N GLY A 30 1.56 -1.67 12.42
CA GLY A 30 1.98 -0.30 12.10
C GLY A 30 1.28 0.28 10.88
N PRO A 31 1.57 1.54 10.54
CA PRO A 31 0.81 2.32 9.58
C PRO A 31 0.97 1.79 8.15
N VAL A 32 -0.13 1.81 7.39
CA VAL A 32 -0.17 1.52 5.95
C VAL A 32 -0.80 2.69 5.21
N ILE A 33 -0.38 2.93 3.97
CA ILE A 33 -0.94 3.96 3.11
C ILE A 33 -2.41 3.65 2.89
N THR A 34 -3.28 4.61 3.16
CA THR A 34 -4.70 4.50 2.87
C THR A 34 -4.90 4.54 1.36
N VAL A 35 -5.64 3.56 0.85
CA VAL A 35 -6.06 3.50 -0.55
C VAL A 35 -7.54 3.21 -0.64
N ASP A 36 -8.16 3.66 -1.74
CA ASP A 36 -9.52 3.28 -2.09
C ASP A 36 -9.58 1.91 -2.81
N ASP A 37 -10.78 1.52 -3.25
CA ASP A 37 -10.98 0.27 -3.97
C ASP A 37 -10.22 0.20 -5.30
N ARG A 38 -9.74 1.33 -5.85
CA ARG A 38 -8.95 1.45 -7.08
C ARG A 38 -7.45 1.59 -6.81
N GLN A 39 -7.01 1.35 -5.57
CA GLN A 39 -5.62 1.51 -5.13
C GLN A 39 -5.11 2.96 -5.17
N GLN A 40 -5.99 3.95 -5.35
CA GLN A 40 -5.63 5.36 -5.35
C GLN A 40 -5.50 5.85 -3.90
N THR A 41 -4.45 6.61 -3.61
CA THR A 41 -4.27 7.18 -2.26
C THR A 41 -5.20 8.38 -2.05
N SER A 42 -5.11 9.01 -0.88
CA SER A 42 -5.77 10.31 -0.65
C SER A 42 -5.27 11.44 -1.56
N VAL A 43 -4.16 11.23 -2.28
CA VAL A 43 -3.57 12.21 -3.18
C VAL A 43 -3.90 11.80 -4.61
N GLN A 44 -4.65 12.65 -5.32
CA GLN A 44 -5.07 12.36 -6.69
C GLN A 44 -3.86 12.09 -7.60
N GLY A 45 -3.96 11.03 -8.41
CA GLY A 45 -2.88 10.60 -9.31
C GLY A 45 -1.76 9.81 -8.64
N VAL A 46 -1.79 9.62 -7.33
CA VAL A 46 -0.85 8.76 -6.59
C VAL A 46 -1.53 7.44 -6.25
N TYR A 47 -0.85 6.34 -6.53
CA TYR A 47 -1.34 4.98 -6.29
C TYR A 47 -0.37 4.20 -5.42
N ALA A 48 -0.89 3.30 -4.60
CA ALA A 48 -0.09 2.44 -3.72
C ALA A 48 -0.60 1.00 -3.70
N ALA A 49 0.31 0.05 -3.52
CA ALA A 49 0.01 -1.38 -3.50
C ALA A 49 1.04 -2.15 -2.68
N GLY A 50 0.79 -3.45 -2.49
CA GLY A 50 1.67 -4.34 -1.74
C GLY A 50 1.74 -3.99 -0.26
N ASP A 51 2.89 -4.28 0.36
CA ASP A 51 3.09 -4.19 1.80
C ASP A 51 2.97 -2.77 2.36
N ALA A 52 3.16 -1.75 1.50
CA ALA A 52 2.98 -0.36 1.86
C ALA A 52 1.50 0.04 2.01
N ALA A 53 0.58 -0.65 1.33
CA ALA A 53 -0.86 -0.35 1.34
C ALA A 53 -1.70 -1.46 2.01
N ARG A 54 -1.05 -2.47 2.62
CA ARG A 54 -1.74 -3.63 3.21
C ARG A 54 -0.99 -4.20 4.40
N SER A 55 -1.68 -4.41 5.52
CA SER A 55 -1.04 -4.93 6.75
C SER A 55 -0.72 -6.42 6.73
N MET A 56 -1.44 -7.20 5.93
CA MET A 56 -1.18 -8.64 5.76
C MET A 56 -0.29 -8.87 4.53
N HIS A 57 1.02 -8.88 4.77
CA HIS A 57 2.04 -9.03 3.74
C HIS A 57 2.01 -10.42 3.10
N ASN A 58 1.83 -10.45 1.78
CA ASN A 58 1.77 -11.68 1.00
C ASN A 58 2.06 -11.39 -0.48
N ILE A 59 2.88 -12.23 -1.11
CA ILE A 59 3.30 -12.06 -2.50
C ILE A 59 2.12 -12.02 -3.48
N ALA A 60 1.10 -12.86 -3.28
CA ALA A 60 -0.06 -12.91 -4.18
C ALA A 60 -0.87 -11.62 -4.10
N PHE A 61 -1.05 -11.07 -2.89
CA PHE A 61 -1.73 -9.79 -2.70
C PHE A 61 -0.95 -8.61 -3.26
N ALA A 62 0.39 -8.64 -3.13
CA ALA A 62 1.24 -7.60 -3.72
C ALA A 62 1.16 -7.61 -5.25
N VAL A 63 1.23 -8.79 -5.87
CA VAL A 63 1.11 -8.95 -7.33
C VAL A 63 -0.26 -8.49 -7.82
N SER A 64 -1.35 -8.96 -7.21
CA SER A 64 -2.70 -8.58 -7.65
C SER A 64 -3.00 -7.10 -7.43
N GLY A 65 -2.62 -6.55 -6.27
CA GLY A 65 -2.82 -5.14 -5.96
C GLY A 65 -1.98 -4.22 -6.84
N GLY A 66 -0.73 -4.58 -7.12
CA GLY A 66 0.15 -3.81 -8.01
C GLY A 66 -0.36 -3.80 -9.46
N ALA A 67 -0.80 -4.95 -9.96
CA ALA A 67 -1.41 -5.03 -11.29
C ALA A 67 -2.67 -4.15 -11.38
N PHE A 68 -3.53 -4.20 -10.36
CA PHE A 68 -4.75 -3.41 -10.35
C PHE A 68 -4.49 -1.90 -10.22
N ALA A 69 -3.55 -1.51 -9.36
CA ALA A 69 -3.10 -0.11 -9.25
C ALA A 69 -2.58 0.42 -10.59
N GLY A 70 -1.80 -0.38 -11.32
CA GLY A 70 -1.32 0.00 -12.67
C GLY A 70 -2.46 0.18 -13.67
N ILE A 71 -3.46 -0.71 -13.66
CA ILE A 71 -4.66 -0.58 -14.51
C ILE A 71 -5.43 0.70 -14.18
N CYS A 72 -5.67 0.99 -12.90
CA CYS A 72 -6.41 2.17 -12.48
C CYS A 72 -5.64 3.47 -12.75
N ALA A 73 -4.32 3.49 -12.56
CA ALA A 73 -3.46 4.62 -12.94
C ALA A 73 -3.46 4.86 -14.45
N HIS A 74 -3.41 3.80 -15.26
CA HIS A 74 -3.55 3.94 -16.71
C HIS A 74 -4.93 4.49 -17.08
N GLN A 75 -6.00 3.95 -16.47
CA GLN A 75 -7.37 4.41 -16.71
C GLN A 75 -7.54 5.89 -16.38
N SER A 76 -6.99 6.37 -15.26
CA SER A 76 -7.10 7.79 -14.89
C SER A 76 -6.43 8.71 -15.91
N LEU A 77 -5.32 8.31 -16.50
CA LEU A 77 -4.63 9.11 -17.53
C LEU A 77 -5.41 9.24 -18.84
N VAL A 78 -6.34 8.32 -19.10
CA VAL A 78 -7.13 8.29 -20.33
C VAL A 78 -8.49 8.95 -20.15
N PHE A 79 -9.09 8.83 -18.96
CA PHE A 79 -10.51 9.13 -18.74
C PHE A 79 -10.82 10.15 -17.64
N ASP A 80 -9.83 10.54 -16.83
CA ASP A 80 -9.98 11.59 -15.80
C ASP A 80 -9.33 12.90 -16.29
#